data_AF-A0A2E2MCB1-F1
#
_entry.id   AF-A0A2E2MCB1-F1
#
_cell.length_a   1.000
_cell.length_b   1.000
_cell.length_c   1.000
_cell.angle_alpha   90.00
_cell.angle_beta   90.00
_cell.angle_gamma   90.00
#
_symmetry.space_group_name_H-M   'P 1'
#
loop_
_entity.id
_entity.type
_entity.pdbx_description
1 polymer ?
#
loop_
_entity_poly.entity_id
_entity_poly.type
_entity_poly.pdbx_seq_one_letter_code
_entity_poly.pdbx_strand_id
1 'polypeptide(L)'
;METTLATWHFVAAGLAFALFGVGFHVWRAVFNLFPDKISDTVAVNIFVSRGYGWADYFFGTEYDDAGYYRLDSLKNLRLAVVFSLLGGMGAMLFVPDAAEGIARLLDLGLQVFIDLLAYRLENFRLATMA
;
A
#
# COMPACT_ATOMS: atom_id res chain seq x y z
N MET A 1 16.88 14.31 -15.28
CA MET A 1 17.03 13.02 -15.98
C MET A 1 15.72 12.79 -16.71
N GLU A 2 15.75 12.57 -18.03
CA GLU A 2 14.52 12.13 -18.72
C GLU A 2 14.26 10.68 -18.33
N THR A 3 13.09 10.40 -17.74
CA THR A 3 12.70 9.04 -17.36
C THR A 3 12.10 8.35 -18.58
N THR A 4 12.81 7.36 -19.13
CA THR A 4 12.25 6.49 -20.16
C THR A 4 11.45 5.38 -19.49
N LEU A 5 10.12 5.37 -19.69
CA LEU A 5 9.28 4.29 -19.20
C LEU A 5 9.79 2.93 -19.73
N ALA A 6 10.01 2.00 -18.82
CA ALA A 6 10.59 0.68 -19.11
C ALA A 6 9.93 -0.40 -18.25
N THR A 7 10.01 -1.66 -18.70
CA THR A 7 9.38 -2.81 -18.05
C THR A 7 9.72 -2.94 -16.56
N TRP A 8 10.94 -2.59 -16.16
CA TRP A 8 11.35 -2.68 -14.76
C TRP A 8 10.55 -1.73 -13.84
N HIS A 9 10.07 -0.59 -14.34
CA HIS A 9 9.24 0.33 -13.56
C HIS A 9 7.91 -0.31 -13.16
N PHE A 10 7.32 -1.14 -14.02
CA PHE A 10 6.10 -1.87 -13.70
C PHE A 10 6.35 -2.95 -12.63
N VAL A 11 7.52 -3.61 -12.66
CA VAL A 11 7.92 -4.58 -11.63
C VAL A 11 8.15 -3.88 -10.30
N ALA A 12 8.92 -2.79 -10.29
CA ALA A 12 9.20 -1.99 -9.10
C ALA A 12 7.93 -1.36 -8.52
N ALA A 13 7.04 -0.82 -9.38
CA ALA A 13 5.74 -0.31 -8.96
C ALA A 13 4.86 -1.43 -8.36
N GLY A 14 4.86 -2.63 -8.96
CA GLY A 14 4.17 -3.78 -8.38
C GLY A 14 4.64 -4.08 -6.95
N LEU A 15 5.95 -4.11 -6.70
CA LEU A 15 6.49 -4.28 -5.35
C LEU A 15 6.06 -3.13 -4.42
N ALA A 16 6.14 -1.87 -4.89
CA ALA A 16 5.74 -0.71 -4.11
C ALA A 16 4.24 -0.75 -3.74
N PHE A 17 3.35 -1.10 -4.68
CA PHE A 17 1.93 -1.24 -4.42
C PHE A 17 1.62 -2.42 -3.50
N ALA A 18 2.35 -3.53 -3.61
CA ALA A 18 2.22 -4.62 -2.66
C ALA A 18 2.55 -4.15 -1.23
N LEU A 19 3.67 -3.43 -1.05
CA LEU A 19 4.05 -2.84 0.24
C LEU A 19 3.01 -1.82 0.73
N PHE A 20 2.45 -1.01 -0.17
CA PHE A 20 1.35 -0.10 0.18
C PHE A 20 0.11 -0.86 0.66
N GLY A 21 -0.23 -2.00 0.04
CA GLY A 21 -1.32 -2.87 0.48
C GLY A 21 -1.08 -3.48 1.86
N VAL A 22 0.16 -3.88 2.17
CA VAL A 22 0.57 -4.28 3.53
C VAL A 22 0.37 -3.12 4.51
N GLY A 23 0.86 -1.93 4.15
CA GLY A 23 0.70 -0.72 4.95
C GLY A 23 -0.76 -0.37 5.22
N PHE A 24 -1.62 -0.47 4.20
CA PHE A 24 -3.07 -0.25 4.33
C PHE A 24 -3.72 -1.28 5.26
N HIS A 25 -3.35 -2.56 5.14
CA HIS A 25 -3.85 -3.62 6.02
C HIS A 25 -3.50 -3.33 7.49
N VAL A 26 -2.25 -2.96 7.78
CA VAL A 26 -1.82 -2.58 9.13
C VAL A 26 -2.54 -1.32 9.60
N TRP A 27 -2.60 -0.30 8.73
CA TRP A 27 -3.19 1.00 9.09
C TRP A 27 -4.66 0.87 9.50
N ARG A 28 -5.46 0.19 8.68
CA ARG A 28 -6.88 -0.03 8.97
C ARG A 28 -7.08 -0.83 10.25
N ALA A 29 -6.25 -1.84 10.50
CA ALA A 29 -6.38 -2.67 11.69
C ALA A 29 -5.96 -1.97 13.00
N VAL A 30 -4.92 -1.12 12.95
CA VAL A 30 -4.31 -0.53 14.15
C VAL A 30 -4.86 0.85 14.49
N PHE A 31 -5.19 1.66 13.48
CA PHE A 31 -5.56 3.07 13.69
C PHE A 31 -7.06 3.34 13.62
N ASN A 32 -7.90 2.33 13.37
CA ASN A 32 -9.35 2.49 13.48
C ASN A 32 -9.77 2.60 14.94
N LEU A 33 -10.17 3.81 15.35
CA LEU A 33 -10.67 4.09 16.70
C LEU A 33 -12.08 3.54 16.97
N PHE A 34 -12.84 3.29 15.91
CA PHE A 34 -14.22 2.79 15.97
C PHE A 34 -14.34 1.51 15.16
N PRO A 35 -15.25 0.60 15.52
CA PRO A 35 -15.41 -0.66 14.80
C PRO A 35 -15.87 -0.41 13.36
N ASP A 36 -15.28 -1.15 12.43
CA ASP A 36 -15.65 -1.11 11.02
C ASP A 36 -17.06 -1.66 10.80
N LYS A 37 -17.50 -2.65 11.59
CA LYS A 37 -18.79 -3.35 11.52
C LYS A 37 -19.53 -3.18 12.86
N ILE A 38 -20.79 -2.76 12.84
CA ILE A 38 -21.57 -2.49 14.08
C ILE A 38 -22.77 -3.42 14.29
N SER A 39 -23.09 -4.26 13.31
CA SER A 39 -24.24 -5.17 13.34
C SER A 39 -23.92 -6.47 12.62
N ASP A 40 -24.63 -7.56 12.89
CA ASP A 40 -24.53 -8.76 12.04
C ASP A 40 -25.40 -8.69 10.78
N THR A 41 -26.25 -7.67 10.68
CA THR A 41 -27.07 -7.47 9.48
C THR A 41 -26.27 -6.75 8.40
N VAL A 42 -26.04 -7.41 7.27
CA VAL A 42 -25.29 -6.87 6.13
C VAL A 42 -25.81 -5.50 5.70
N ALA A 43 -27.14 -5.35 5.55
CA ALA A 43 -27.75 -4.09 5.15
C ALA A 43 -27.44 -2.95 6.14
N VAL A 44 -27.52 -3.20 7.45
CA VAL A 44 -27.20 -2.20 8.48
C VAL A 44 -25.75 -1.75 8.35
N ASN A 45 -24.81 -2.68 8.16
CA ASN A 45 -23.42 -2.28 8.02
C ASN A 45 -23.17 -1.46 6.76
N ILE A 46 -23.71 -1.88 5.62
CA ILE A 46 -23.51 -1.18 4.35
C ILE A 46 -24.05 0.26 4.39
N PHE A 47 -25.17 0.48 5.08
CA PHE A 47 -25.81 1.80 5.13
C PHE A 47 -25.36 2.68 6.30
N VAL A 48 -24.89 2.10 7.40
CA VAL A 48 -24.65 2.82 8.66
C VAL A 48 -23.19 2.76 9.11
N SER A 49 -22.49 1.66 8.86
CA SER A 49 -21.09 1.54 9.27
C SER A 49 -20.18 2.37 8.37
N ARG A 50 -19.27 3.13 8.98
CA ARG A 50 -18.29 3.93 8.23
C ARG A 50 -17.18 3.09 7.61
N GLY A 51 -16.82 1.99 8.26
CA GLY A 51 -15.70 1.14 7.87
C GLY A 51 -16.10 -0.15 7.17
N TYR A 52 -17.37 -0.37 6.83
CA TYR A 52 -17.82 -1.59 6.13
C TYR A 52 -18.58 -1.21 4.88
N GLY A 53 -18.10 -1.65 3.72
CA GLY A 53 -18.75 -1.37 2.43
C GLY A 53 -19.10 -2.62 1.62
N TRP A 54 -19.65 -2.38 0.42
CA TRP A 54 -19.96 -3.46 -0.53
C TRP A 54 -18.74 -4.31 -0.88
N ALA A 55 -17.56 -3.71 -1.02
CA ALA A 55 -16.34 -4.46 -1.28
C ALA A 55 -16.04 -5.43 -0.11
N ASP A 56 -16.17 -4.96 1.13
CA ASP A 56 -15.94 -5.82 2.30
C ASP A 56 -16.92 -6.99 2.35
N TYR A 57 -18.19 -6.75 1.97
CA TYR A 57 -19.19 -7.81 1.86
C TYR A 57 -18.86 -8.82 0.76
N PHE A 58 -18.64 -8.37 -0.48
CA PHE A 58 -18.45 -9.26 -1.63
C PHE A 58 -17.15 -10.08 -1.56
N PHE A 59 -16.08 -9.48 -1.03
CA PHE A 59 -14.79 -10.15 -0.89
C PHE A 59 -14.62 -10.83 0.48
N GLY A 60 -15.58 -10.60 1.38
CA GLY A 60 -15.65 -11.23 2.70
C GLY A 60 -14.51 -10.81 3.63
N THR A 61 -14.28 -9.51 3.77
CA THR A 61 -13.36 -8.97 4.78
C THR A 61 -13.73 -9.52 6.16
N GLU A 62 -12.71 -9.94 6.92
CA GLU A 62 -12.87 -10.55 8.24
C GLU A 62 -12.74 -9.51 9.36
N TYR A 63 -13.65 -9.62 10.33
CA TYR A 63 -13.72 -8.76 11.50
C TYR A 63 -13.70 -9.61 12.76
N ASP A 64 -13.27 -9.05 13.88
CA ASP A 64 -13.37 -9.69 15.19
C ASP A 64 -14.79 -9.56 15.78
N ASP A 65 -14.99 -10.12 16.98
CA ASP A 65 -16.28 -10.12 17.66
C ASP A 65 -16.73 -8.71 18.07
N ALA A 66 -15.80 -7.75 18.18
CA ALA A 66 -16.08 -6.36 18.45
C ALA A 66 -16.33 -5.54 17.16
N GLY A 67 -16.20 -6.16 15.99
CA GLY A 67 -16.44 -5.55 14.69
C GLY A 67 -15.25 -4.79 14.11
N TYR A 68 -14.04 -4.95 14.67
CA TYR A 68 -12.82 -4.35 14.14
C TYR A 68 -12.18 -5.22 13.07
N TYR A 69 -11.56 -4.57 12.09
CA TYR A 69 -10.82 -5.25 11.04
C TYR A 69 -9.66 -6.07 11.61
N ARG A 70 -9.60 -7.36 11.25
CA ARG A 70 -8.59 -8.29 11.81
C ARG A 70 -7.21 -8.10 11.20
N LEU A 71 -6.23 -7.74 12.03
CA LEU A 71 -4.81 -7.65 11.68
C LEU A 71 -4.18 -9.04 11.43
N ASP A 72 -4.63 -10.07 12.14
CA ASP A 72 -4.09 -11.42 12.05
C ASP A 72 -4.65 -12.22 10.86
N SER A 73 -5.62 -11.68 10.14
CA SER A 73 -6.25 -12.34 9.00
C SER A 73 -5.37 -12.27 7.74
N LEU A 74 -4.87 -13.42 7.31
CA LEU A 74 -4.17 -13.57 6.03
C LEU A 74 -5.08 -13.27 4.83
N LYS A 75 -6.38 -13.51 4.96
CA LYS A 75 -7.36 -13.16 3.91
C LYS A 75 -7.41 -11.65 3.72
N ASN A 76 -7.56 -10.91 4.82
CA ASN A 76 -7.56 -9.45 4.81
C ASN A 76 -6.26 -8.88 4.24
N LEU A 77 -5.10 -9.42 4.67
CA LEU A 77 -3.80 -9.03 4.12
C LEU A 77 -3.75 -9.27 2.60
N ARG A 78 -4.16 -10.47 2.15
CA ARG A 78 -4.20 -10.80 0.73
C ARG A 78 -5.11 -9.85 -0.05
N LEU A 79 -6.31 -9.56 0.44
CA LEU A 79 -7.25 -8.65 -0.21
C LEU A 79 -6.63 -7.25 -0.33
N ALA A 80 -6.08 -6.70 0.76
CA ALA A 80 -5.45 -5.39 0.76
C ALA A 80 -4.29 -5.30 -0.26
N VAL A 81 -3.42 -6.32 -0.30
CA VAL A 81 -2.31 -6.40 -1.27
C VAL A 81 -2.83 -6.51 -2.70
N VAL A 82 -3.80 -7.39 -2.97
CA VAL A 82 -4.35 -7.60 -4.31
C VAL A 82 -5.07 -6.35 -4.83
N PHE A 83 -5.90 -5.70 -4.01
CA PHE A 83 -6.57 -4.46 -4.42
C PHE A 83 -5.60 -3.32 -4.67
N SER A 84 -4.57 -3.19 -3.83
CA SER A 84 -3.51 -2.19 -4.05
C SER A 84 -2.76 -2.45 -5.34
N LEU A 85 -2.36 -3.71 -5.60
CA LEU A 85 -1.71 -4.11 -6.84
C LEU A 85 -2.58 -3.83 -8.07
N LEU A 86 -3.83 -4.32 -8.07
CA LEU A 86 -4.73 -4.14 -9.21
C LEU A 86 -5.08 -2.68 -9.45
N GLY A 87 -5.31 -1.91 -8.37
CA GLY A 87 -5.60 -0.48 -8.45
C GLY A 87 -4.41 0.32 -8.97
N GLY A 88 -3.22 0.10 -8.41
CA GLY A 88 -2.00 0.79 -8.82
C GLY A 88 -1.56 0.44 -10.24
N MET A 89 -1.55 -0.86 -10.58
CA MET A 89 -1.20 -1.32 -11.93
C MET A 89 -2.26 -0.89 -12.94
N GLY A 90 -3.54 -0.96 -12.59
CA GLY A 90 -4.64 -0.46 -13.42
C GLY A 90 -4.49 1.04 -13.68
N ALA A 91 -4.15 1.83 -12.67
CA ALA A 91 -3.90 3.26 -12.84
C ALA A 91 -2.75 3.51 -13.83
N MET A 92 -1.62 2.80 -13.71
CA MET A 92 -0.51 2.92 -14.66
C MET A 92 -0.90 2.57 -16.10
N LEU A 93 -1.81 1.61 -16.30
CA LEU A 93 -2.21 1.16 -17.64
C LEU A 93 -3.27 2.06 -18.30
N PHE A 94 -4.15 2.68 -17.50
CA PHE A 94 -5.36 3.32 -18.02
C PHE A 94 -5.49 4.81 -17.70
N VAL A 95 -4.75 5.33 -16.72
CA VAL A 95 -4.78 6.75 -16.37
C VAL A 95 -3.65 7.47 -17.13
N PRO A 96 -3.95 8.52 -17.90
CA PRO A 96 -2.94 9.33 -18.57
C PRO A 96 -1.85 9.80 -17.59
N ASP A 97 -0.60 9.77 -18.04
CA ASP A 97 0.58 10.24 -17.31
C ASP A 97 0.91 9.51 -15.98
N ALA A 98 0.06 8.58 -15.52
CA ALA A 98 0.27 7.87 -14.25
C ALA A 98 1.51 6.97 -14.29
N ALA A 99 1.70 6.22 -15.36
CA ALA A 99 2.88 5.37 -15.51
C ALA A 99 4.19 6.17 -15.51
N GLU A 100 4.21 7.29 -16.22
CA GLU A 100 5.40 8.15 -16.29
C GLU A 100 5.66 8.86 -14.96
N GLY A 101 4.61 9.35 -14.29
CA GLY A 101 4.73 9.94 -12.96
C GLY A 101 5.27 8.95 -11.93
N ILE A 102 4.77 7.72 -11.92
CA ILE A 102 5.26 6.66 -11.02
C ILE A 102 6.70 6.29 -11.36
N ALA A 103 7.05 6.16 -12.65
CA ALA A 103 8.42 5.88 -13.07
C ALA A 103 9.40 6.95 -12.57
N ARG A 104 9.05 8.24 -12.72
CA ARG A 104 9.86 9.35 -12.21
C ARG A 104 10.04 9.31 -10.69
N LEU A 105 8.98 8.94 -9.94
CA LEU A 105 9.07 8.79 -8.48
C LEU A 105 9.98 7.63 -8.08
N LEU A 106 9.94 6.51 -8.80
CA LEU A 106 10.81 5.37 -8.56
C LEU A 106 12.28 5.71 -8.83
N ASP A 107 12.56 6.35 -9.96
CA ASP A 107 13.90 6.83 -10.32
C ASP A 107 14.45 7.79 -9.26
N LEU A 108 13.65 8.79 -8.87
CA LEU A 108 14.03 9.77 -7.85
C LEU A 108 14.28 9.09 -6.50
N GLY A 109 13.38 8.20 -6.09
CA GLY A 109 13.52 7.47 -4.83
C GLY A 109 14.79 6.62 -4.78
N LEU A 110 15.09 5.91 -5.88
CA LEU A 110 16.31 5.11 -6.00
C LEU A 110 17.57 6.00 -5.95
N GLN A 111 17.58 7.10 -6.70
CA GLN A 111 18.68 8.05 -6.71
C GLN A 111 18.95 8.60 -5.30
N VAL A 112 17.91 9.09 -4.62
CA VAL A 112 18.03 9.63 -3.25
C VAL A 112 18.53 8.56 -2.28
N PHE A 113 18.07 7.32 -2.41
CA PHE A 113 18.55 6.23 -1.57
C PHE A 113 20.05 5.95 -1.77
N ILE A 114 20.50 5.91 -3.03
CA ILE A 114 21.93 5.72 -3.37
C ILE A 114 22.76 6.88 -2.83
N ASP A 115 22.31 8.12 -3.01
CA ASP A 115 23.01 9.31 -2.53
C ASP A 115 23.15 9.30 -1.01
N LEU A 116 22.08 8.91 -0.29
CA LEU A 116 22.12 8.75 1.15
C LEU A 116 23.11 7.65 1.58
N LEU A 117 23.14 6.52 0.87
CA LEU A 117 24.07 5.44 1.17
C LEU A 117 25.53 5.88 0.95
N ALA A 118 25.82 6.53 -0.19
CA ALA A 118 27.14 7.06 -0.50
C ALA A 118 27.60 8.06 0.57
N TYR A 119 26.74 9.03 0.92
CA TYR A 119 27.00 9.98 1.99
C TYR A 119 27.31 9.29 3.32
N ARG A 120 26.56 8.25 3.69
CA ARG A 120 26.80 7.50 4.93
C ARG A 120 28.14 6.76 4.90
N LEU A 121 28.51 6.15 3.79
CA LEU A 121 29.78 5.43 3.64
C LEU A 121 30.98 6.37 3.71
N GLU A 122 30.91 7.51 3.03
CA GLU A 122 31.95 8.54 3.06
C GLU A 122 32.18 9.07 4.48
N ASN A 123 31.10 9.42 5.18
CA ASN A 123 31.19 9.95 6.54
C ASN A 123 31.57 8.89 7.58
N PHE A 124 31.13 7.64 7.41
CA PHE A 124 31.57 6.54 8.27
C PHE A 124 33.08 6.31 8.14
N ARG A 125 33.61 6.34 6.91
CA ARG A 125 35.04 6.21 6.63
C ARG A 125 35.85 7.35 7.24
N LEU A 126 35.33 8.59 7.22
CA LEU A 126 35.99 9.74 7.86
C LEU A 126 36.02 9.60 9.39
N ALA A 127 34.96 9.08 10.02
CA ALA A 127 34.89 8.90 11.46
C ALA A 127 35.77 7.77 12.02
N THR A 128 36.19 6.80 11.19
CA THR A 128 37.03 5.67 11.62
C THR A 128 38.51 5.79 11.20
N MET A 129 38.87 6.79 10.39
CA MET A 129 40.26 7.10 10.02
C MET A 129 40.86 8.28 10.80
N ALA A 130 40.08 8.90 11.70
CA ALA A 130 40.52 9.91 12.68
C ALA A 130 40.77 9.25 14.04
#